data_AF-A0A2V9FUN2-F1
#
_entry.id   AF-A0A2V9FUN2-F1
#
_cell.length_a   1.000
_cell.length_b   1.000
_cell.length_c   1.000
_cell.angle_alpha   90.00
_cell.angle_beta   90.00
_cell.angle_gamma   90.00
#
_symmetry.space_group_name_H-M   'P 1'
#
loop_
_entity.id
_entity.type
_entity.pdbx_description
1 polymer ?
#
loop_
_entity_poly.entity_id
_entity_poly.type
_entity_poly.pdbx_seq_one_letter_code
_entity_poly.pdbx_strand_id
1 'polypeptide(L)'
;MRICEGYTRSMKVLQAFQVAAREDGFIEVEECGEGTVLWLRKQTKDTDTKTHQRLCIDSLLKSVTIYRTNVLGKIDSKTFRTVSGLQEWFALQPVR
;
A
#
# COMPACT_ATOMS: atom_id res chain seq x y z
N MET A 1 -12.36 -10.69 27.80
CA MET A 1 -12.85 -10.23 26.48
C MET A 1 -12.04 -9.01 26.01
N ARG A 2 -10.76 -9.18 25.65
CA ARG A 2 -9.89 -8.13 25.05
C ARG A 2 -9.32 -8.54 23.69
N ILE A 3 -9.31 -9.85 23.43
CA ILE A 3 -8.77 -10.45 22.20
C ILE A 3 -9.66 -10.10 21.00
N CYS A 4 -10.99 -10.10 21.15
CA CYS A 4 -11.93 -9.73 20.08
C CYS A 4 -11.79 -8.25 19.67
N GLU A 5 -11.65 -7.32 20.61
CA GLU A 5 -11.49 -5.89 20.29
C GLU A 5 -10.18 -5.59 19.57
N GLY A 6 -9.08 -6.21 20.01
CA GLY A 6 -7.78 -6.10 19.34
C GLY A 6 -7.81 -6.66 17.92
N TYR A 7 -8.50 -7.77 17.72
CA TYR A 7 -8.70 -8.40 16.40
C TYR A 7 -9.55 -7.52 15.46
N THR A 8 -10.70 -7.04 15.93
CA THR A 8 -11.58 -6.15 15.13
C THR A 8 -10.90 -4.84 14.76
N ARG A 9 -10.14 -4.23 15.68
CA ARG A 9 -9.37 -3.01 15.38
C ARG A 9 -8.31 -3.26 14.32
N SER A 10 -7.65 -4.41 14.37
CA SER A 10 -6.61 -4.79 13.40
C SER A 10 -7.20 -4.97 12.01
N MET A 11 -8.34 -5.66 11.88
CA MET A 11 -9.03 -5.81 10.59
C MET A 11 -9.49 -4.47 10.00
N LYS A 12 -10.00 -3.55 10.83
CA LYS A 12 -10.43 -2.21 10.37
C LYS A 12 -9.28 -1.39 9.79
N VAL A 13 -8.10 -1.43 10.41
CA VAL A 13 -6.92 -0.71 9.91
C VAL A 13 -6.46 -1.26 8.57
N LEU A 14 -6.47 -2.59 8.41
CA LEU A 14 -6.08 -3.23 7.15
C LEU A 14 -7.04 -2.90 6.02
N GLN A 15 -8.34 -2.96 6.30
CA GLN A 15 -9.35 -2.57 5.33
C GLN A 15 -9.21 -1.10 4.92
N ALA A 16 -8.90 -0.21 5.86
CA ALA A 16 -8.68 1.20 5.57
C ALA A 16 -7.45 1.44 4.67
N PHE A 17 -6.35 0.70 4.89
CA PHE A 17 -5.20 0.75 3.97
C PHE A 17 -5.56 0.21 2.58
N GLN A 18 -6.33 -0.87 2.48
CA GLN A 18 -6.79 -1.41 1.21
C GLN A 18 -7.68 -0.42 0.45
N VAL A 19 -8.60 0.25 1.15
CA VAL A 19 -9.47 1.28 0.56
C VAL A 19 -8.63 2.43 0.04
N ALA A 20 -7.74 3.01 0.85
CA ALA A 20 -6.88 4.10 0.42
C ALA A 20 -5.99 3.72 -0.78
N ALA A 21 -5.46 2.50 -0.80
CA ALA A 21 -4.67 2.00 -1.93
C ALA A 21 -5.52 1.88 -3.20
N ARG A 22 -6.75 1.36 -3.10
CA ARG A 22 -7.68 1.22 -4.23
C ARG A 22 -8.14 2.56 -4.77
N GLU A 23 -8.46 3.52 -3.90
CA GLU A 23 -8.80 4.90 -4.27
C GLU A 23 -7.68 5.58 -5.06
N ASP A 24 -6.43 5.30 -4.70
CA ASP A 24 -5.27 5.80 -5.44
C ASP A 24 -5.02 5.01 -6.74
N GLY A 25 -5.67 3.86 -6.97
CA GLY A 25 -5.56 3.08 -8.21
C GLY A 25 -4.60 1.89 -8.14
N PHE A 26 -4.33 1.38 -6.93
CA PHE A 26 -3.68 0.09 -6.74
C PHE A 26 -4.70 -1.05 -6.86
N ILE A 27 -4.29 -2.11 -7.54
CA ILE A 27 -5.05 -3.35 -7.70
C ILE A 27 -4.26 -4.51 -7.13
N GLU A 28 -4.95 -5.47 -6.55
CA GLU A 28 -4.37 -6.69 -6.01
C GLU A 28 -3.65 -7.48 -7.11
N VAL A 29 -2.54 -8.14 -6.75
CA VAL A 29 -1.85 -9.09 -7.63
C VAL A 29 -2.07 -10.49 -7.10
N GLU A 30 -2.22 -11.48 -7.99
CA GLU A 30 -2.16 -12.90 -7.64
C GLU A 30 -0.71 -13.31 -7.32
N GLU A 31 -0.07 -12.63 -6.38
CA GLU A 31 1.20 -13.06 -5.80
C GLU A 31 0.92 -13.62 -4.41
N CYS A 32 1.16 -14.92 -4.24
CA CYS A 32 1.14 -15.57 -2.93
C CYS A 32 2.29 -15.03 -2.07
N GLY A 33 2.05 -13.94 -1.35
CA GLY A 33 2.85 -13.59 -0.18
C GLY A 33 2.58 -14.58 0.95
N GLU A 34 3.56 -14.81 1.82
CA GLU A 34 3.29 -15.49 3.09
C GLU A 34 2.14 -14.77 3.80
N GLY A 35 1.18 -15.54 4.33
CA GLY A 35 -0.24 -15.15 4.55
C GLY A 35 -0.56 -13.96 5.45
N THR A 36 0.44 -13.16 5.83
CA THR A 36 0.28 -11.88 6.53
C THR A 36 0.46 -10.67 5.60
N VAL A 37 0.90 -10.86 4.35
CA VAL A 37 1.19 -9.77 3.42
C VAL A 37 0.24 -9.81 2.22
N LEU A 38 -0.31 -8.64 1.89
CA LEU A 38 -1.04 -8.41 0.65
C LEU A 38 -0.23 -7.52 -0.29
N TRP A 39 0.00 -8.02 -1.51
CA TRP A 39 0.67 -7.26 -2.57
C TRP A 39 -0.35 -6.63 -3.52
N LEU A 40 -0.10 -5.38 -3.87
CA LEU A 40 -0.85 -4.62 -4.85
C LEU A 40 0.12 -3.96 -5.85
N ARG A 41 -0.34 -3.74 -7.07
CA ARG A 41 0.37 -2.99 -8.10
C ARG A 41 -0.44 -1.80 -8.55
N LYS A 42 0.23 -0.74 -8.99
CA LYS A 42 -0.46 0.37 -9.63
C LYS A 42 -1.03 -0.05 -10.99
N GLN A 43 -2.30 0.26 -11.25
CA GLN A 43 -2.95 -0.11 -12.51
C GLN A 43 -2.38 0.68 -13.68
N THR A 44 -2.35 2.01 -13.57
CA THR A 44 -1.70 2.88 -14.53
C THR A 44 -0.23 3.02 -14.18
N LYS A 45 0.64 2.64 -15.12
CA LYS A 45 2.03 3.12 -15.09
C LYS A 45 1.95 4.62 -15.19
N ASP A 46 2.67 5.31 -14.32
CA ASP A 46 2.87 6.75 -14.46
C ASP A 46 3.54 6.96 -15.83
N THR A 47 2.76 7.46 -16.81
CA THR A 47 3.18 7.59 -18.21
C THR A 47 4.30 8.61 -18.35
N ASP A 48 4.35 9.57 -17.42
CA ASP A 48 5.33 10.65 -17.43
C ASP A 48 6.65 10.21 -16.80
N THR A 49 6.60 9.44 -15.70
CA THR A 49 7.82 9.02 -15.00
C THR A 49 8.29 7.62 -15.34
N LYS A 50 7.48 6.83 -16.06
CA LYS A 50 7.67 5.38 -16.28
C LYS A 50 7.98 4.62 -14.98
N THR A 51 7.52 5.15 -13.84
CA THR A 51 7.78 4.55 -12.53
C THR A 51 6.82 3.39 -12.30
N HIS A 52 7.38 2.23 -12.00
CA HIS A 52 6.62 1.08 -11.55
C HIS A 52 6.41 1.18 -10.04
N GLN A 53 5.16 1.10 -9.58
CA GLN A 53 4.84 1.15 -8.16
C GLN A 53 4.17 -0.15 -7.71
N ARG A 54 4.67 -0.69 -6.60
CA ARG A 54 4.08 -1.81 -5.86
C ARG A 54 3.80 -1.36 -4.44
N LEU A 55 2.76 -1.91 -3.84
CA LEU A 55 2.35 -1.61 -2.49
C LEU A 55 2.16 -2.92 -1.74
N CYS A 56 2.72 -2.99 -0.54
CA CYS A 56 2.69 -4.14 0.34
C CYS A 56 1.97 -3.74 1.62
N ILE A 57 0.87 -4.41 1.96
CA ILE A 57 0.17 -4.25 3.23
C ILE A 57 0.56 -5.42 4.13
N ASP A 58 1.24 -5.11 5.23
CA ASP A 58 1.63 -6.08 6.25
C ASP A 58 0.61 -6.05 7.40
N SER A 59 -0.13 -7.15 7.55
CA SER A 59 -1.16 -7.30 8.57
C SER A 59 -0.63 -7.47 9.99
N LEU A 60 0.57 -8.03 10.13
CA LEU A 60 1.22 -8.25 11.41
C LEU A 60 1.75 -6.92 11.97
N LEU A 61 2.45 -6.16 11.12
CA LEU A 61 3.03 -4.86 11.46
C LEU A 61 2.03 -3.71 11.36
N LYS A 62 0.85 -3.95 10.78
CA LYS A 62 -0.21 -2.95 10.55
C LYS A 62 0.35 -1.75 9.81
N SER A 63 1.08 -2.03 8.75
CA SER A 63 1.81 -1.03 7.99
C SER A 63 1.67 -1.29 6.51
N VAL A 64 1.96 -0.25 5.74
CA VAL A 64 2.00 -0.32 4.28
C VAL A 64 3.34 0.17 3.80
N THR A 65 3.96 -0.54 2.87
CA THR A 65 5.21 -0.14 2.24
C THR A 65 5.00 0.01 0.74
N ILE A 66 5.34 1.17 0.20
CA ILE A 66 5.31 1.44 -1.23
C ILE A 66 6.72 1.32 -1.76
N TYR A 67 6.88 0.53 -2.80
CA TYR A 67 8.10 0.39 -3.58
C TYR A 67 7.92 1.10 -4.91
N ARG A 68 8.90 1.92 -5.27
CA ARG A 68 8.96 2.65 -6.54
C ARG A 68 10.21 2.23 -7.27
N THR A 69 10.06 1.78 -8.49
CA THR A 69 11.17 1.47 -9.38
C THR A 69 11.17 2.47 -10.53
N ASN A 70 12.25 3.23 -10.66
CA ASN A 70 12.42 4.15 -11.79
C ASN A 70 12.95 3.42 -13.04
N VAL A 71 13.04 4.13 -14.17
CA VAL A 71 13.52 3.58 -15.45
C VAL A 71 14.94 3.06 -15.44
N LEU A 72 15.76 3.48 -14.47
CA LEU A 72 17.14 3.04 -14.30
C LEU A 72 17.24 1.78 -13.42
N GLY A 73 16.10 1.22 -12.97
CA GLY A 73 16.05 0.07 -12.09
C GLY A 73 16.36 0.40 -10.62
N LYS A 74 16.52 1.67 -10.25
CA LYS A 74 16.68 2.07 -8.85
C LYS A 74 15.35 1.89 -8.13
N ILE A 75 15.40 1.19 -7.00
CA ILE A 75 14.25 0.96 -6.12
C ILE A 75 14.35 1.91 -4.92
N ASP A 76 13.34 2.74 -4.73
CA ASP A 76 13.13 3.52 -3.52
C ASP A 76 11.87 2.99 -2.80
N SER A 77 11.84 3.02 -1.46
CA SER A 77 10.70 2.54 -0.68
C SER A 77 10.31 3.47 0.44
N LYS A 78 9.02 3.50 0.79
CA LYS A 78 8.51 4.27 1.94
C LYS A 78 7.44 3.48 2.69
N THR A 79 7.57 3.42 4.01
CA THR A 79 6.63 2.73 4.90
C THR A 79 5.76 3.71 5.69
N PHE A 80 4.48 3.40 5.83
CA PHE A 80 3.50 4.16 6.60
C PHE A 80 2.83 3.24 7.63
N ARG A 81 2.63 3.74 8.85
CA ARG A 81 1.94 3.03 9.93
C ARG A 81 0.54 3.59 10.22
N THR A 82 0.13 4.62 9.47
CA THR A 82 -1.14 5.32 9.62
C THR A 82 -1.76 5.53 8.25
N VAL A 83 -3.09 5.35 8.16
CA VAL A 83 -3.85 5.57 6.93
C VAL A 83 -3.80 7.04 6.48
N SER A 84 -3.90 7.99 7.42
CA SER A 84 -3.82 9.43 7.11
C SER A 84 -2.50 9.79 6.45
N GLY A 85 -1.36 9.37 7.01
CA GLY A 85 -0.05 9.63 6.42
C GLY A 85 0.14 9.01 5.02
N LEU A 86 -0.53 7.89 4.73
CA LEU A 86 -0.57 7.32 3.38
C LEU A 86 -1.39 8.23 2.43
N GLN A 87 -2.61 8.61 2.84
CA GLN A 87 -3.52 9.44 2.04
C GLN A 87 -2.94 10.83 1.76
N GLU A 88 -2.36 11.48 2.77
CA GLU A 88 -1.64 12.75 2.62
C GLU A 88 -0.51 12.61 1.61
N TRP A 89 0.25 11.52 1.69
CA TRP A 89 1.32 11.30 0.74
C TRP A 89 0.83 11.06 -0.69
N PHE A 90 -0.29 10.36 -0.89
CA PHE A 90 -0.93 10.23 -2.19
C PHE A 90 -1.37 11.59 -2.74
N ALA A 91 -2.01 12.42 -1.91
CA ALA A 91 -2.45 13.77 -2.30
C ALA A 91 -1.29 14.71 -2.67
N LEU A 92 -0.11 14.49 -2.09
CA LEU A 92 1.11 15.24 -2.42
C LEU A 92 1.83 14.73 -3.69
N GLN A 93 1.43 13.58 -4.24
CA GLN A 93 1.99 13.15 -5.51
C GLN A 93 1.44 14.00 -6.65
N PRO A 94 2.23 14.24 -7.71
CA PRO A 94 1.74 14.90 -8.91
C PRO A 94 0.43 14.25 -9.36
N VAL A 95 -0.58 15.10 -9.61
CA VAL A 95 -1.89 14.64 -10.10
C VAL A 95 -1.66 13.96 -11.45
N ARG A 96 -2.15 12.72 -11.54
CA ARG A 96 -2.11 11.85 -12.71
C ARG A 96 -3.02 12.33 -13.82
#